data_AF-A0A512BMP5-F1
#
_entry.id   AF-A0A512BMP5-F1
#
_cell.length_a   1.000
_cell.length_b   1.000
_cell.length_c   1.000
_cell.angle_alpha   90.00
_cell.angle_beta   90.00
_cell.angle_gamma   90.00
#
_symmetry.space_group_name_H-M   'P 1'
#
loop_
_entity.id
_entity.type
_entity.pdbx_description
1 polymer ?
#
loop_
_entity_poly.entity_id
_entity_poly.type
_entity_poly.pdbx_seq_one_letter_code
_entity_poly.pdbx_strand_id
1 'polypeptide(L)'
;MKRLRIPFIGAALIASLQPATAQNFFERLFGAPQGQPAPQQRFQPPPQYRPQPQYQPQQRRPPPQQPPQQRSAPQQAPAQPQQQAEPAPTAEPPPAPYETELLRLAEIMGSLALLRPLCTAPDAAEWSKRMQVLLEAEGTTPGRRERLAGAYNKGYQAFALTYRVCTASAQEASARYLAEGEVLARNITGRYGG
;
A
#
# COMPACT_ATOMS: atom_id res chain seq x y z
N MET A 1 4.42 -80.18 5.97
CA MET A 1 4.16 -79.05 5.05
C MET A 1 4.11 -77.75 5.85
N LYS A 2 5.02 -76.81 5.56
CA LYS A 2 5.18 -75.48 6.18
C LYS A 2 4.17 -74.49 5.56
N ARG A 3 3.45 -73.69 6.37
CA ARG A 3 2.98 -72.31 6.06
C ARG A 3 2.71 -71.61 7.41
N LEU A 4 3.71 -70.95 8.01
CA LEU A 4 4.11 -69.54 7.85
C LEU A 4 3.04 -68.54 8.30
N ARG A 5 3.32 -67.87 9.43
CA ARG A 5 2.59 -66.76 10.06
C ARG A 5 2.72 -65.48 9.22
N ILE A 6 1.69 -64.64 9.20
CA ILE A 6 1.79 -63.22 8.85
C ILE A 6 1.05 -62.41 9.92
N PRO A 7 1.73 -61.54 10.70
CA PRO A 7 1.06 -60.61 11.60
C PRO A 7 0.55 -59.38 10.84
N PHE A 8 -0.65 -58.93 11.21
CA PHE A 8 -1.22 -57.66 10.81
C PHE A 8 -0.30 -56.51 11.27
N ILE A 9 0.36 -55.84 10.33
CA ILE A 9 1.07 -54.59 10.57
C ILE A 9 0.04 -53.46 10.51
N GLY A 10 -0.07 -52.73 11.62
CA GLY A 10 -0.95 -51.58 11.75
C GLY A 10 -0.68 -50.52 10.68
N ALA A 11 -1.75 -50.04 10.06
CA ALA A 11 -1.71 -48.85 9.23
C ALA A 11 -1.42 -47.65 10.14
N ALA A 12 -0.15 -47.26 10.23
CA ALA A 12 0.24 -45.96 10.74
C ALA A 12 -0.37 -44.90 9.82
N LEU A 13 -1.30 -44.12 10.36
CA LEU A 13 -1.76 -42.86 9.78
C LEU A 13 -0.52 -41.97 9.57
N ILE A 14 -0.04 -41.92 8.32
CA ILE A 14 0.94 -40.94 7.90
C ILE A 14 0.23 -39.59 7.97
N ALA A 15 0.48 -38.84 9.04
CA ALA A 15 0.11 -37.45 9.14
C ALA A 15 0.75 -36.71 7.96
N SER A 16 -0.08 -36.28 7.02
CA SER A 16 0.31 -35.45 5.90
C SER A 16 0.92 -34.15 6.44
N LEU A 17 2.25 -34.03 6.45
CA LEU A 17 2.91 -32.74 6.60
C LEU A 17 2.59 -31.92 5.34
N GLN A 18 1.54 -31.12 5.42
CA GLN A 18 1.23 -30.12 4.41
C GLN A 18 2.30 -29.01 4.47
N PRO A 19 2.86 -28.55 3.33
CA PRO A 19 3.73 -27.38 3.33
C PRO A 19 2.89 -26.19 3.77
N ALA A 20 3.32 -25.53 4.84
CA ALA A 20 2.70 -24.32 5.36
C ALA A 20 2.69 -23.25 4.26
N THR A 21 1.55 -23.09 3.61
CA THR A 21 1.30 -22.03 2.64
C THR A 21 1.47 -20.66 3.32
N ALA A 22 1.83 -19.62 2.56
CA ALA A 22 2.08 -18.23 2.95
C ALA A 22 1.12 -17.58 4.00
N GLN A 23 0.02 -18.24 4.32
CA GLN A 23 -0.95 -17.90 5.36
C GLN A 23 -0.32 -17.90 6.77
N ASN A 24 0.46 -18.92 7.15
CA ASN A 24 1.01 -19.07 8.52
C ASN A 24 2.13 -18.07 8.86
N PHE A 25 2.75 -17.46 7.84
CA PHE A 25 3.94 -16.65 8.04
C PHE A 25 3.60 -15.20 8.44
N PHE A 26 2.68 -14.55 7.72
CA PHE A 26 2.22 -13.19 8.07
C PHE A 26 1.50 -13.16 9.43
N GLU A 27 0.84 -14.25 9.81
CA GLU A 27 0.26 -14.43 11.14
C GLU A 27 1.30 -14.35 12.27
N ARG A 28 2.55 -14.74 11.99
CA ARG A 28 3.66 -14.64 12.95
C ARG A 28 4.32 -13.26 12.96
N LEU A 29 4.35 -12.57 11.81
CA LEU A 29 4.91 -11.22 11.73
C LEU A 29 3.95 -10.15 12.30
N PHE A 30 2.65 -10.35 12.13
CA PHE A 30 1.62 -9.32 12.42
C PHE A 30 0.55 -9.77 13.44
N GLY A 31 0.56 -11.03 13.89
CA GLY A 31 -0.50 -11.62 14.72
C GLY A 31 -1.70 -12.11 13.89
N ALA A 32 -2.47 -13.06 14.43
CA ALA A 32 -3.74 -13.49 13.83
C ALA A 32 -4.72 -12.31 13.78
N PRO A 33 -5.50 -12.15 12.69
CA PRO A 33 -6.41 -11.04 12.56
C PRO A 33 -7.45 -11.10 13.68
N GLN A 34 -7.32 -10.21 14.66
CA GLN A 34 -8.36 -9.99 15.66
C GLN A 34 -9.56 -9.41 14.91
N GLY A 35 -10.53 -10.29 14.63
CA GLY A 35 -11.75 -9.95 13.93
C GLY A 35 -12.58 -8.96 14.74
N GLN A 36 -12.35 -7.68 14.52
CA GLN A 36 -13.39 -6.67 14.68
C GLN A 36 -13.94 -6.38 13.28
N PRO A 37 -15.25 -6.58 13.03
CA PRO A 37 -15.84 -6.13 11.78
C PRO A 37 -15.69 -4.61 11.72
N ALA A 38 -14.87 -4.12 10.80
CA ALA A 38 -14.82 -2.70 10.50
C ALA A 38 -16.25 -2.25 10.11
N PRO A 39 -16.75 -1.11 10.63
CA PRO A 39 -18.01 -0.58 10.14
C PRO A 39 -17.88 -0.40 8.63
N GLN A 40 -18.82 -0.98 7.88
CA GLN A 40 -18.86 -0.86 6.43
C GLN A 40 -18.93 0.63 6.07
N GLN A 41 -17.79 1.26 5.82
CA GLN A 41 -17.77 2.52 5.12
C GLN A 41 -18.27 2.21 3.73
N ARG A 42 -19.54 2.55 3.51
CA ARG A 42 -20.19 2.51 2.21
C ARG A 42 -19.24 3.21 1.24
N PHE A 43 -18.58 2.46 0.36
CA PHE A 43 -17.77 3.02 -0.70
C PHE A 43 -18.66 3.98 -1.48
N GLN A 44 -18.45 5.28 -1.29
CA GLN A 44 -19.04 6.28 -2.16
C GLN A 44 -18.26 6.20 -3.48
N PRO A 45 -18.91 5.93 -4.62
CA PRO A 45 -18.22 5.97 -5.89
C PRO A 45 -17.64 7.37 -6.11
N PRO A 46 -16.45 7.50 -6.72
CA PRO A 46 -15.90 8.81 -7.05
C PRO A 46 -16.89 9.56 -7.94
N PRO A 47 -17.00 10.90 -7.81
CA PRO A 47 -17.87 11.70 -8.66
C PRO A 47 -17.47 11.46 -10.12
N GLN A 48 -18.48 11.12 -10.95
CA GLN A 48 -18.32 10.97 -12.39
C GLN A 48 -17.65 12.23 -12.97
N TYR A 49 -16.56 12.02 -13.70
CA TYR A 49 -15.78 13.09 -14.34
C TYR A 49 -16.69 13.87 -15.28
N ARG A 50 -17.06 15.09 -14.87
CA ARG A 50 -17.70 16.06 -15.75
C ARG A 50 -16.59 16.70 -16.59
N PRO A 51 -16.55 16.51 -17.93
CA PRO A 51 -15.54 17.16 -18.75
C PRO A 51 -15.66 18.68 -18.61
N GLN A 52 -14.54 19.32 -18.30
CA GLN A 52 -14.43 20.78 -18.27
C GLN A 52 -14.59 21.32 -19.70
N PRO A 53 -15.31 22.44 -19.92
CA PRO A 53 -15.37 23.07 -21.23
C PRO A 53 -13.99 23.51 -21.67
N GLN A 54 -13.63 23.16 -22.91
CA GLN A 54 -12.34 23.44 -23.51
C GLN A 54 -12.16 24.96 -23.66
N TYR A 55 -11.20 25.55 -22.92
CA TYR A 55 -10.89 26.97 -23.04
C TYR A 55 -10.25 27.22 -24.42
N GLN A 56 -10.96 27.91 -25.31
CA GLN A 56 -10.39 28.41 -26.57
C GLN A 56 -9.69 29.75 -26.28
N PRO A 57 -8.37 29.88 -26.53
CA PRO A 57 -7.72 31.18 -26.45
C PRO A 57 -8.15 32.01 -27.67
N GLN A 58 -9.13 32.91 -27.48
CA GLN A 58 -9.38 33.96 -28.47
C GLN A 58 -8.13 34.85 -28.55
N GLN A 59 -7.60 35.00 -29.76
CA GLN A 59 -6.50 35.91 -30.09
C GLN A 59 -6.86 37.33 -29.63
N ARG A 60 -6.23 37.77 -28.54
CA ARG A 60 -6.39 39.14 -28.05
C ARG A 60 -5.79 40.12 -29.05
N ARG A 61 -6.62 41.00 -29.61
CA ARG A 61 -6.14 42.22 -30.26
C ARG A 61 -5.41 43.08 -29.21
N PRO A 62 -4.30 43.75 -29.55
CA PRO A 62 -3.65 44.67 -28.63
C PRO A 62 -4.53 45.92 -28.43
N PRO A 63 -4.64 46.45 -27.20
CA PRO A 63 -5.36 47.70 -26.95
C PRO A 63 -4.55 48.92 -27.40
N PRO A 64 -5.20 50.04 -27.76
CA PRO A 64 -4.52 51.30 -28.09
C PRO A 64 -3.86 51.92 -26.84
N GLN A 65 -2.67 52.49 -27.02
CA GLN A 65 -1.87 53.10 -25.96
C GLN A 65 -2.53 54.39 -25.44
N GLN A 66 -2.69 54.51 -24.13
CA GLN A 66 -3.15 55.72 -23.45
C GLN A 66 -1.94 56.57 -23.01
N PRO A 67 -2.04 57.92 -23.01
CA PRO A 67 -0.96 58.80 -22.58
C PRO A 67 -0.76 58.77 -21.04
N PRO A 68 0.44 59.10 -20.55
CA PRO A 68 0.79 58.92 -19.14
C PRO A 68 0.11 59.97 -18.25
N GLN A 69 -0.79 59.53 -17.38
CA GLN A 69 -1.36 60.34 -16.29
C GLN A 69 -0.73 59.95 -14.95
N GLN A 70 -0.54 60.97 -14.13
CA GLN A 70 0.40 61.09 -13.02
C GLN A 70 0.11 60.17 -11.82
N ARG A 71 1.21 59.83 -11.16
CA ARG A 71 1.33 59.01 -9.95
C ARG A 71 0.71 59.71 -8.74
N SER A 72 -0.25 59.05 -8.08
CA SER A 72 -0.71 59.40 -6.73
C SER A 72 -0.91 58.15 -5.85
N ALA A 73 -0.06 58.10 -4.80
CA ALA A 73 -0.09 57.39 -3.51
C ALA A 73 -0.53 55.89 -3.38
N PRO A 74 0.20 55.08 -2.58
CA PRO A 74 -0.09 53.67 -2.36
C PRO A 74 -1.25 53.45 -1.37
N GLN A 75 -2.30 52.75 -1.82
CA GLN A 75 -3.28 52.14 -0.92
C GLN A 75 -2.65 50.90 -0.26
N GLN A 76 -2.67 50.89 1.07
CA GLN A 76 -2.23 49.76 1.89
C GLN A 76 -3.07 48.52 1.56
N ALA A 77 -2.42 47.45 1.11
CA ALA A 77 -3.04 46.14 0.96
C ALA A 77 -3.31 45.53 2.35
N PRO A 78 -4.43 44.82 2.56
CA PRO A 78 -4.64 44.02 3.76
C PRO A 78 -3.52 42.98 3.90
N ALA A 79 -2.94 42.90 5.09
CA ALA A 79 -1.95 41.89 5.45
C ALA A 79 -2.45 40.49 5.10
N GLN A 80 -1.67 39.77 4.28
CA GLN A 80 -1.85 38.33 4.07
C GLN A 80 -1.76 37.63 5.45
N PRO A 81 -2.62 36.65 5.76
CA PRO A 81 -2.43 35.80 6.93
C PRO A 81 -1.04 35.21 6.84
N GLN A 82 -0.20 35.51 7.83
CA GLN A 82 1.16 35.01 7.91
C GLN A 82 1.10 33.49 7.82
N GLN A 83 1.66 32.98 6.73
CA GLN A 83 1.91 31.56 6.52
C GLN A 83 2.76 31.12 7.72
N GLN A 84 2.10 30.50 8.68
CA GLN A 84 2.67 30.00 9.91
C GLN A 84 3.88 29.15 9.49
N ALA A 85 5.07 29.61 9.85
CA ALA A 85 6.31 28.95 9.49
C ALA A 85 6.19 27.49 9.94
N GLU A 86 6.23 26.59 8.96
CA GLU A 86 6.29 25.16 9.21
C GLU A 86 7.49 24.91 10.14
N PRO A 87 7.29 24.28 11.31
CA PRO A 87 8.39 24.05 12.24
C PRO A 87 9.49 23.29 11.50
N ALA A 88 10.73 23.75 11.65
CA ALA A 88 11.88 23.17 10.99
C ALA A 88 11.88 21.64 11.20
N PRO A 89 12.12 20.83 10.14
CA PRO A 89 12.04 19.38 10.24
C PRO A 89 12.97 18.92 11.34
N THR A 90 12.39 18.26 12.35
CA THR A 90 13.16 17.59 13.39
C THR A 90 14.03 16.56 12.69
N ALA A 91 15.34 16.58 12.94
CA ALA A 91 16.27 15.66 12.31
C ALA A 91 15.78 14.21 12.54
N GLU A 92 15.44 13.53 11.46
CA GLU A 92 14.92 12.17 11.52
C GLU A 92 16.07 11.22 11.94
N PRO A 93 15.81 10.22 12.80
CA PRO A 93 16.82 9.21 13.12
C PRO A 93 17.32 8.54 11.83
N PRO A 94 18.59 8.09 11.80
CA PRO A 94 19.13 7.40 10.64
C PRO A 94 18.26 6.18 10.30
N PRO A 95 18.13 5.86 9.00
CA PRO A 95 17.27 4.78 8.57
C PRO A 95 17.73 3.44 9.15
N ALA A 96 16.77 2.58 9.49
CA ALA A 96 17.09 1.25 10.00
C ALA A 96 17.72 0.40 8.87
N PRO A 97 18.61 -0.56 9.20
CA PRO A 97 19.24 -1.41 8.18
C PRO A 97 18.24 -2.15 7.29
N TYR A 98 17.06 -2.47 7.80
CA TYR A 98 15.97 -3.19 7.12
C TYR A 98 14.95 -2.29 6.42
N GLU A 99 15.17 -0.97 6.42
CA GLU A 99 14.17 -0.02 5.94
C GLU A 99 13.83 -0.19 4.46
N THR A 100 14.81 -0.54 3.63
CA THR A 100 14.56 -0.82 2.21
C THR A 100 13.68 -2.05 2.03
N GLU A 101 13.85 -3.09 2.86
CA GLU A 101 13.03 -4.30 2.83
C GLU A 101 11.60 -4.00 3.28
N LEU A 102 11.41 -3.11 4.27
CA LEU A 102 10.07 -2.66 4.69
C LEU A 102 9.36 -1.82 3.63
N LEU A 103 10.07 -0.90 2.97
CA LEU A 103 9.50 -0.12 1.88
C LEU A 103 9.08 -1.04 0.73
N ARG A 104 9.90 -2.05 0.40
CA ARG A 104 9.51 -3.05 -0.59
C ARG A 104 8.30 -3.85 -0.13
N LEU A 105 8.26 -4.30 1.12
CA LEU A 105 7.12 -5.03 1.68
C LEU A 105 5.83 -4.19 1.63
N ALA A 106 5.89 -2.90 1.96
CA ALA A 106 4.77 -1.97 1.86
C ALA A 106 4.25 -1.86 0.42
N GLU A 107 5.16 -1.72 -0.55
CA GLU A 107 4.80 -1.71 -1.97
C GLU A 107 4.08 -3.00 -2.41
N ILE A 108 4.59 -4.16 -2.00
CA ILE A 108 3.96 -5.46 -2.27
C ILE A 108 2.55 -5.52 -1.69
N MET A 109 2.37 -5.08 -0.45
CA MET A 109 1.04 -5.03 0.18
C MET A 109 0.07 -4.14 -0.60
N GLY A 110 0.55 -3.00 -1.12
CA GLY A 110 -0.25 -2.13 -1.99
C GLY A 110 -0.67 -2.80 -3.29
N SER A 111 0.24 -3.51 -3.95
CA SER A 111 -0.08 -4.28 -5.16
C SER A 111 -1.10 -5.39 -4.88
N LEU A 112 -0.96 -6.11 -3.76
CA LEU A 112 -1.88 -7.17 -3.37
C LEU A 112 -3.26 -6.62 -2.97
N ALA A 113 -3.31 -5.48 -2.29
CA ALA A 113 -4.55 -4.80 -1.93
C ALA A 113 -5.40 -4.39 -3.15
N LEU A 114 -4.76 -4.22 -4.33
CA LEU A 114 -5.48 -4.01 -5.57
C LEU A 114 -5.80 -5.32 -6.32
N LEU A 115 -4.81 -6.20 -6.50
CA LEU A 115 -4.96 -7.38 -7.37
C LEU A 115 -5.91 -8.42 -6.78
N ARG A 116 -5.86 -8.62 -5.45
CA ARG A 116 -6.58 -9.72 -4.81
C ARG A 116 -8.10 -9.54 -4.76
N PRO A 117 -8.66 -8.34 -4.51
CA PRO A 117 -10.09 -8.10 -4.65
C PRO A 117 -10.60 -8.38 -6.06
N LEU A 118 -9.85 -8.00 -7.10
CA LEU A 118 -10.25 -8.24 -8.49
C LEU A 118 -10.47 -9.72 -8.77
N CYS A 119 -9.64 -10.58 -8.17
CA CYS A 119 -9.71 -12.03 -8.29
C CYS A 119 -10.49 -12.73 -7.17
N THR A 120 -11.25 -11.98 -6.37
CA THR A 120 -12.10 -12.50 -5.28
C THR A 120 -11.34 -13.43 -4.33
N ALA A 121 -10.06 -13.10 -4.07
CA ALA A 121 -9.26 -13.90 -3.17
C ALA A 121 -9.76 -13.75 -1.72
N PRO A 122 -9.80 -14.84 -0.92
CA PRO A 122 -10.42 -14.82 0.42
C PRO A 122 -9.74 -13.89 1.42
N ASP A 123 -8.44 -13.64 1.23
CA ASP A 123 -7.59 -12.78 2.04
C ASP A 123 -7.49 -11.34 1.48
N ALA A 124 -8.29 -10.97 0.48
CA ALA A 124 -8.20 -9.67 -0.18
C ALA A 124 -8.30 -8.48 0.80
N ALA A 125 -9.20 -8.57 1.79
CA ALA A 125 -9.40 -7.51 2.79
C ALA A 125 -8.24 -7.40 3.80
N GLU A 126 -7.33 -8.36 3.83
CA GLU A 126 -6.29 -8.44 4.85
C GLU A 126 -5.08 -7.54 4.52
N TRP A 127 -4.80 -7.31 3.25
CA TRP A 127 -3.59 -6.58 2.82
C TRP A 127 -3.59 -5.11 3.25
N SER A 128 -4.74 -4.44 3.21
CA SER A 128 -4.87 -3.09 3.73
C SER A 128 -4.70 -3.05 5.26
N LYS A 129 -5.20 -4.07 5.98
CA LYS A 129 -5.05 -4.15 7.44
C LYS A 129 -3.60 -4.37 7.85
N ARG A 130 -2.89 -5.26 7.16
CA ARG A 130 -1.46 -5.50 7.36
C ARG A 130 -0.62 -4.25 7.15
N MET A 131 -0.99 -3.43 6.16
CA MET A 131 -0.35 -2.13 5.98
C MET A 131 -0.56 -1.21 7.20
N GLN A 132 -1.76 -1.19 7.79
CA GLN A 132 -2.01 -0.41 9.01
C GLN A 132 -1.15 -0.89 10.18
N VAL A 133 -1.05 -2.21 10.38
CA VAL A 133 -0.19 -2.78 11.43
C VAL A 133 1.28 -2.40 11.19
N LEU A 134 1.75 -2.42 9.94
CA LEU A 134 3.11 -1.98 9.60
C LEU A 134 3.33 -0.49 9.93
N LEU A 135 2.37 0.38 9.63
CA LEU A 135 2.47 1.81 9.95
C LEU A 135 2.46 2.08 11.46
N GLU A 136 1.71 1.29 12.22
CA GLU A 136 1.69 1.38 13.69
C GLU A 136 3.00 0.92 14.30
N ALA A 137 3.59 -0.16 13.79
CA ALA A 137 4.85 -0.71 14.31
C ALA A 137 6.08 0.11 13.90
N GLU A 138 6.17 0.49 12.62
CA GLU A 138 7.39 1.05 12.03
C GLU A 138 7.25 2.53 11.67
N GLY A 139 6.04 3.08 11.57
CA GLY A 139 5.78 4.50 11.27
C GLY A 139 5.93 5.41 12.50
N THR A 140 7.05 5.28 13.21
CA THR A 140 7.36 5.98 14.48
C THR A 140 7.56 7.49 14.32
N THR A 141 7.98 7.93 13.13
CA THR A 141 8.10 9.35 12.76
C THR A 141 7.16 9.67 11.59
N PRO A 142 6.73 10.94 11.43
CA PRO A 142 5.92 11.36 10.29
C PRO A 142 6.56 11.02 8.94
N GLY A 143 7.85 11.35 8.75
CA GLY A 143 8.57 11.09 7.49
C GLY A 143 8.66 9.60 7.15
N ARG A 144 8.90 8.74 8.14
CA ARG A 144 8.93 7.28 7.94
C ARG A 144 7.57 6.72 7.61
N ARG A 145 6.52 7.17 8.30
CA ARG A 145 5.13 6.82 8.00
C ARG A 145 4.76 7.21 6.57
N GLU A 146 5.12 8.41 6.14
CA GLU A 146 4.90 8.90 4.78
C GLU A 146 5.62 8.06 3.73
N ARG A 147 6.88 7.67 3.99
CA ARG A 147 7.65 6.81 3.07
C ARG A 147 7.02 5.41 2.94
N LEU A 148 6.60 4.80 4.05
CA LEU A 148 5.88 3.52 4.05
C LEU A 148 4.54 3.62 3.30
N ALA A 149 3.73 4.65 3.60
CA ALA A 149 2.45 4.89 2.92
C ALA A 149 2.66 5.18 1.42
N GLY A 150 3.70 5.95 1.07
CA GLY A 150 4.09 6.24 -0.30
C GLY A 150 4.45 4.98 -1.08
N ALA A 151 5.22 4.07 -0.49
CA ALA A 151 5.56 2.79 -1.10
C ALA A 151 4.31 1.92 -1.35
N TYR A 152 3.41 1.83 -0.37
CA TYR A 152 2.12 1.15 -0.54
C TYR A 152 1.29 1.76 -1.68
N ASN A 153 1.16 3.09 -1.71
CA ASN A 153 0.43 3.79 -2.76
C ASN A 153 1.05 3.54 -4.13
N LYS A 154 2.39 3.53 -4.24
CA LYS A 154 3.10 3.18 -5.47
C LYS A 154 2.71 1.79 -5.96
N GLY A 155 2.72 0.79 -5.08
CA GLY A 155 2.37 -0.59 -5.43
C GLY A 155 0.91 -0.75 -5.86
N TYR A 156 -0.01 -0.04 -5.20
CA TYR A 156 -1.42 0.01 -5.58
C TYR A 156 -1.59 0.65 -6.97
N GLN A 157 -1.02 1.83 -7.18
CA GLN A 157 -1.16 2.58 -8.44
C GLN A 157 -0.53 1.86 -9.63
N ALA A 158 0.53 1.07 -9.42
CA ALA A 158 1.19 0.29 -10.46
C ALA A 158 0.23 -0.63 -11.24
N PHE A 159 -0.81 -1.14 -10.58
CA PHE A 159 -1.82 -1.98 -11.21
C PHE A 159 -3.16 -1.24 -11.42
N ALA A 160 -3.36 -0.12 -10.73
CA ALA A 160 -4.63 0.59 -10.71
C ALA A 160 -4.99 1.25 -12.04
N LEU A 161 -4.07 1.36 -12.98
CA LEU A 161 -4.37 1.86 -14.33
C LEU A 161 -4.63 0.73 -15.33
N THR A 162 -4.07 -0.45 -15.08
CA THR A 162 -4.03 -1.56 -16.05
C THR A 162 -5.12 -2.60 -15.81
N TYR A 163 -5.48 -2.84 -14.54
CA TYR A 163 -6.46 -3.88 -14.19
C TYR A 163 -7.75 -3.30 -13.62
N ARG A 164 -8.87 -3.83 -14.12
CA ARG A 164 -10.25 -3.54 -13.68
C ARG A 164 -11.05 -4.79 -13.38
N VAL A 165 -10.58 -5.93 -13.89
CA VAL A 165 -11.14 -7.26 -13.72
C VAL A 165 -9.98 -8.23 -13.50
N CYS A 166 -10.26 -9.39 -12.91
CA CYS A 166 -9.25 -10.44 -12.80
C CYS A 166 -8.87 -10.94 -14.20
N THR A 167 -7.56 -11.02 -14.47
CA THR A 167 -6.98 -11.59 -15.68
C THR A 167 -5.94 -12.63 -15.28
N ALA A 168 -5.54 -13.51 -16.20
CA ALA A 168 -4.46 -14.48 -15.93
C ALA A 168 -3.15 -13.79 -15.50
N SER A 169 -2.82 -12.65 -16.12
CA SER A 169 -1.63 -11.88 -15.76
C SER A 169 -1.76 -11.20 -14.39
N ALA A 170 -2.96 -10.79 -13.98
CA ALA A 170 -3.20 -10.26 -12.64
C ALA A 170 -3.07 -11.35 -11.55
N GLN A 171 -3.57 -12.56 -11.81
CA GLN A 171 -3.40 -13.71 -10.92
C GLN A 171 -1.92 -14.08 -10.75
N GLU A 172 -1.20 -14.18 -11.86
CA GLU A 172 0.23 -14.48 -11.87
C GLU A 172 1.04 -13.40 -11.13
N ALA A 173 0.75 -12.12 -11.38
CA ALA A 173 1.37 -11.02 -10.64
C ALA A 173 1.09 -11.15 -9.14
N SER A 174 -0.16 -11.43 -8.73
CA SER A 174 -0.50 -11.61 -7.33
C SER A 174 0.26 -12.79 -6.70
N ALA A 175 0.43 -13.91 -7.40
CA ALA A 175 1.17 -15.06 -6.90
C ALA A 175 2.66 -14.74 -6.68
N ARG A 176 3.29 -14.02 -7.61
CA ARG A 176 4.69 -13.57 -7.48
C ARG A 176 4.89 -12.64 -6.29
N TYR A 177 3.97 -11.69 -6.10
CA TYR A 177 4.04 -10.76 -4.99
C TYR A 177 3.83 -11.43 -3.63
N LEU A 178 2.98 -12.47 -3.55
CA LEU A 178 2.88 -13.29 -2.35
C LEU A 178 4.22 -13.96 -2.01
N ALA A 179 4.85 -14.60 -3.00
CA ALA A 179 6.12 -15.30 -2.81
C ALA A 179 7.24 -14.33 -2.39
N GLU A 180 7.33 -13.17 -3.05
CA GLU A 180 8.31 -12.14 -2.72
C GLU A 180 8.07 -11.56 -1.31
N GLY A 181 6.82 -11.26 -0.98
CA GLY A 181 6.44 -10.75 0.34
C GLY A 181 6.80 -11.72 1.46
N GLU A 182 6.60 -13.02 1.25
CA GLU A 182 7.01 -14.07 2.21
C GLU A 182 8.53 -14.11 2.41
N VAL A 183 9.31 -14.00 1.32
CA VAL A 183 10.78 -13.98 1.41
C VAL A 183 11.27 -12.75 2.18
N LEU A 184 10.79 -11.56 1.83
CA LEU A 184 11.20 -10.32 2.51
C LEU A 184 10.91 -10.36 3.99
N ALA A 185 9.69 -10.73 4.34
CA ALA A 185 9.27 -10.69 5.71
C ALA A 185 9.98 -11.79 6.55
N ARG A 186 10.29 -12.97 5.98
CA ARG A 186 11.20 -13.94 6.63
C ARG A 186 12.61 -13.40 6.84
N ASN A 187 13.16 -12.68 5.86
CA ASN A 187 14.48 -12.07 5.99
C ASN A 187 14.50 -11.01 7.10
N ILE A 188 13.45 -10.19 7.19
CA ILE A 188 13.34 -9.16 8.22
C ILE A 188 13.28 -9.81 9.60
N THR A 189 12.38 -10.76 9.85
CA THR A 189 12.30 -11.44 11.16
C THR A 189 13.56 -12.24 11.47
N GLY A 190 14.09 -12.98 10.49
CA GLY A 190 15.23 -13.86 10.71
C GLY A 190 16.51 -13.08 11.06
N ARG A 191 16.62 -11.82 10.65
CA ARG A 191 17.79 -10.98 10.90
C ARG A 191 17.59 -9.97 12.03
N TYR A 192 16.36 -9.53 12.25
CA TYR A 192 16.05 -8.39 13.12
C TYR A 192 14.92 -8.67 14.14
N GLY A 193 14.41 -9.91 14.21
CA GLY A 193 13.17 -10.25 14.91
C GLY A 193 13.23 -10.44 16.43
N GLY A 194 14.40 -10.39 17.06
CA GLY A 194 14.56 -10.43 18.53
C GLY A 194 14.33 -11.80 19.18
#